data_AF-A3IWU9-F1
#
_entry.id   AF-A3IWU9-F1
#
_cell.length_a   1.000
_cell.length_b   1.000
_cell.length_c   1.000
_cell.angle_alpha   90.00
_cell.angle_beta   90.00
_cell.angle_gamma   90.00
#
_symmetry.space_group_name_H-M   'P 1'
#
loop_
_entity.id
_entity.type
_entity.pdbx_description
1 polymer ?
#
loop_
_entity_poly.entity_id
_entity_poly.type
_entity_poly.pdbx_seq_one_letter_code
_entity_poly.pdbx_strand_id
1 'polypeptide(L)'
;MEYRVDYRLRSPKVRLWRREADIFELLAEPLREGTHLLIRAAQDRRVKSEEEIDKLFSKIEKLESMAKIAIKLRRTPRIKPRIARLQVKWTSVEIQPPQNKPNYREMQPIKVNAIVAEEIQAPKGEKAVKWYY
;
A
#
# COMPACT_ATOMS: atom_id res chain seq x y z
N MET A 1 -1.38 -44.69 -10.61
CA MET A 1 -1.19 -43.93 -9.36
C MET A 1 -1.79 -42.55 -9.58
N GLU A 2 -3.04 -42.36 -9.15
CA GLU A 2 -3.81 -41.14 -9.40
C GLU A 2 -3.44 -40.10 -8.35
N TYR A 3 -2.85 -38.98 -8.78
CA TYR A 3 -2.58 -37.85 -7.90
C TYR A 3 -3.89 -37.11 -7.61
N ARG A 4 -4.52 -37.44 -6.49
CA ARG A 4 -5.58 -36.59 -5.92
C ARG A 4 -4.92 -35.35 -5.33
N VAL A 5 -4.98 -34.24 -6.07
CA VAL A 5 -4.67 -32.92 -5.53
C VAL A 5 -5.76 -32.57 -4.53
N ASP A 6 -5.41 -32.47 -3.25
CA ASP A 6 -6.33 -32.04 -2.20
C ASP A 6 -6.58 -30.53 -2.34
N TYR A 7 -7.74 -30.14 -2.88
CA TYR A 7 -8.16 -28.75 -3.05
C TYR A 7 -8.52 -28.04 -1.73
N ARG A 8 -8.21 -28.62 -0.56
CA ARG A 8 -8.48 -28.02 0.77
C ARG A 8 -7.57 -26.86 1.15
N LEU A 9 -6.63 -26.44 0.31
CA LEU A 9 -5.88 -25.20 0.51
C LEU A 9 -6.75 -24.01 0.07
N ARG A 10 -7.32 -23.29 1.05
CA ARG A 10 -8.09 -22.06 0.79
C ARG A 10 -7.23 -21.07 0.01
N SER A 11 -7.68 -20.65 -1.17
CA SER A 11 -6.99 -19.63 -1.96
C SER A 11 -6.85 -18.31 -1.16
N PRO A 12 -5.71 -17.61 -1.28
CA PRO A 12 -5.53 -16.33 -0.60
C PRO A 12 -6.60 -15.33 -1.04
N LYS A 13 -7.20 -14.64 -0.07
CA LYS A 13 -8.23 -13.62 -0.28
C LYS A 13 -7.64 -12.25 -0.02
N VAL A 14 -7.73 -11.33 -0.98
CA VAL A 14 -7.30 -9.94 -0.78
C VAL A 14 -8.54 -9.04 -0.73
N ARG A 15 -8.70 -8.28 0.35
CA ARG A 15 -9.72 -7.23 0.44
C ARG A 15 -9.10 -5.89 0.03
N LEU A 16 -9.59 -5.33 -1.07
CA LEU A 16 -9.14 -4.04 -1.58
C LEU A 16 -9.99 -2.92 -0.99
N TRP A 17 -9.33 -1.93 -0.39
CA TRP A 17 -10.00 -0.76 0.17
C TRP A 17 -9.44 0.56 -0.36
N ARG A 18 -10.30 1.57 -0.34
CA ARG A 18 -9.99 2.94 -0.76
C ARG A 18 -9.42 3.75 0.42
N ARG A 19 -9.07 5.00 0.12
CA ARG A 19 -8.43 5.95 1.06
C ARG A 19 -9.18 6.15 2.38
N GLU A 20 -10.50 5.99 2.38
CA GLU A 20 -11.35 6.13 3.56
C GLU A 20 -11.11 5.03 4.59
N ALA A 21 -10.64 3.86 4.15
CA ALA A 21 -10.35 2.74 5.02
C ALA A 21 -8.92 2.78 5.58
N ASP A 22 -8.14 3.82 5.26
CA ASP A 22 -6.84 4.05 5.90
C ASP A 22 -7.06 4.57 7.33
N ILE A 23 -7.51 3.67 8.20
CA ILE A 23 -7.70 3.87 9.64
C ILE A 23 -6.89 2.81 10.39
N PHE A 24 -6.39 3.15 11.58
CA PHE A 24 -5.46 2.27 12.31
C PHE A 24 -6.14 0.99 12.78
N GLU A 25 -7.40 1.09 13.18
CA GLU A 25 -8.23 0.00 13.66
C GLU A 25 -8.40 -1.09 12.60
N LEU A 26 -8.63 -0.71 11.34
CA LEU A 26 -8.75 -1.69 10.26
C LEU A 26 -7.42 -2.38 9.95
N LEU A 27 -6.30 -1.66 10.09
CA LEU A 27 -4.97 -2.24 9.95
C LEU A 27 -4.66 -3.20 11.12
N ALA A 28 -5.14 -2.88 12.32
CA ALA A 28 -4.92 -3.66 13.54
C ALA A 28 -5.85 -4.88 13.65
N GLU A 29 -6.94 -4.91 12.88
CA GLU A 29 -7.95 -5.95 12.94
C GLU A 29 -7.35 -7.33 12.61
N PRO A 30 -7.47 -8.32 13.51
CA PRO A 30 -7.00 -9.68 13.25
C PRO A 30 -7.61 -10.23 11.96
N LEU A 31 -6.75 -10.69 11.05
CA LEU A 31 -7.17 -11.28 9.80
C LEU A 31 -7.39 -12.78 9.97
N ARG A 32 -8.46 -13.29 9.35
CA ARG A 32 -8.62 -14.73 9.15
C ARG A 32 -7.45 -15.26 8.33
N GLU A 33 -7.01 -16.47 8.62
CA GLU A 33 -5.94 -17.13 7.87
C GLU A 33 -6.20 -17.09 6.36
N GLY A 34 -5.15 -16.79 5.59
CA GLY A 34 -5.22 -16.61 4.14
C GLY A 34 -5.95 -15.34 3.68
N THR A 35 -6.27 -14.40 4.59
CA THR A 35 -6.84 -13.09 4.23
C THR A 35 -5.79 -12.00 4.33
N HIS A 36 -5.71 -11.14 3.31
CA HIS A 36 -4.84 -9.97 3.25
C HIS A 36 -5.65 -8.71 2.98
N LEU A 37 -5.08 -7.56 3.35
CA LEU A 37 -5.62 -6.25 3.05
C LEU A 37 -4.72 -5.54 2.05
N LEU A 38 -5.34 -4.85 1.09
CA LEU A 38 -4.67 -3.86 0.25
C LEU A 38 -5.45 -2.55 0.39
N ILE A 39 -4.89 -1.59 1.13
CA ILE A 39 -5.57 -0.33 1.45
C ILE A 39 -4.82 0.79 0.77
N ARG A 40 -5.53 1.66 0.04
CA ARG A 40 -4.88 2.84 -0.52
C ARG A 40 -4.54 3.83 0.60
N ALA A 41 -3.26 3.99 0.92
CA ALA A 41 -2.83 4.91 1.96
C ALA A 41 -3.21 6.37 1.62
N ALA A 42 -3.63 7.08 2.65
CA ALA A 42 -4.14 8.45 2.62
C ALA A 42 -3.52 9.32 3.70
N GLN A 43 -3.00 8.72 4.78
CA GLN A 43 -2.37 9.39 5.90
C GLN A 43 -0.85 9.18 5.87
N ASP A 44 -0.10 10.25 6.14
CA ASP A 44 1.34 10.17 6.31
C ASP A 44 1.68 9.73 7.75
N ARG A 45 1.52 8.41 7.94
CA ARG A 45 1.63 7.75 9.25
C ARG A 45 3.06 7.77 9.77
N ARG A 46 3.19 7.78 11.09
CA ARG A 46 4.47 7.56 11.77
C ARG A 46 4.81 6.08 11.65
N VAL A 47 6.00 5.78 11.14
CA VAL A 47 6.46 4.41 10.91
C VAL A 47 7.83 4.21 11.55
N LYS A 48 8.09 3.00 12.02
CA LYS A 48 9.41 2.56 12.46
C LYS A 48 9.97 1.57 11.45
N SER A 49 11.23 1.75 11.08
CA SER A 49 12.03 0.77 10.32
C SER A 49 13.34 0.60 11.05
N GLU A 50 13.68 -0.64 11.43
CA GLU A 50 14.88 -0.91 12.24
C GLU A 50 14.89 -0.05 13.50
N GLU A 51 15.77 0.95 13.59
CA GLU A 51 15.91 1.85 14.75
C GLU A 51 15.38 3.27 14.50
N GLU A 52 14.99 3.60 13.26
CA GLU A 52 14.54 4.94 12.88
C GLU A 52 13.02 5.08 12.86
N ILE A 53 12.54 6.23 13.29
CA ILE A 53 11.14 6.63 13.18
C ILE A 53 11.03 7.78 12.18
N ASP A 54 10.23 7.57 11.12
CA ASP A 54 10.00 8.55 10.05
C ASP A 54 8.51 8.60 9.69
N LYS A 55 8.20 9.41 8.70
CA LYS A 55 6.92 9.49 7.99
C LYS A 55 6.87 8.50 6.83
N LEU A 56 5.74 7.81 6.70
CA LEU A 56 5.53 6.74 5.72
C LEU A 56 5.87 7.19 4.29
N PHE A 57 5.33 8.33 3.85
CA PHE A 57 5.52 8.79 2.48
C PHE A 57 6.96 9.24 2.24
N SER A 58 7.54 9.99 3.18
CA SER A 58 8.94 10.39 3.12
C SER A 58 9.89 9.20 3.06
N LYS A 59 9.66 8.15 3.86
CA LYS A 59 10.50 6.95 3.88
C LYS A 59 10.46 6.22 2.55
N ILE A 60 9.27 5.95 2.02
CA ILE A 60 9.13 5.14 0.80
C ILE A 60 9.57 5.89 -0.47
N GLU A 61 9.42 7.22 -0.50
CA GLU A 61 9.83 8.04 -1.66
C GLU A 61 11.34 8.08 -1.86
N LYS A 62 12.11 8.01 -0.77
CA LYS A 62 13.58 7.98 -0.81
C LYS A 62 14.16 6.67 -1.34
N LEU A 63 13.35 5.62 -1.44
CA LEU A 63 13.81 4.32 -1.93
C LEU A 63 14.12 4.37 -3.43
N GLU A 64 15.04 3.52 -3.84
CA GLU A 64 15.28 3.24 -5.25
C GLU A 64 14.09 2.49 -5.87
N SER A 65 13.92 2.66 -7.19
CA SER A 65 12.91 1.92 -7.94
C SER A 65 13.25 0.44 -7.95
N MET A 66 12.35 -0.38 -7.42
CA MET A 66 12.49 -1.84 -7.40
C MET A 66 11.89 -2.49 -8.64
N ALA A 67 10.89 -1.84 -9.27
CA ALA A 67 10.32 -2.28 -10.53
C ALA A 67 9.82 -1.12 -11.39
N LYS A 68 9.65 -1.37 -12.69
CA LYS A 68 8.98 -0.47 -13.63
C LYS A 68 7.86 -1.21 -14.34
N ILE A 69 6.70 -0.58 -14.45
CA ILE A 69 5.51 -1.15 -15.11
C ILE A 69 4.90 -0.14 -16.07
N ALA A 70 4.21 -0.61 -17.10
CA ALA A 70 3.43 0.23 -17.99
C ALA A 70 1.95 -0.09 -17.84
N ILE A 71 1.11 0.92 -17.62
CA ILE A 71 -0.33 0.76 -17.52
C ILE A 71 -1.05 1.60 -18.57
N LYS A 72 -2.14 1.07 -19.11
CA LYS A 72 -3.04 1.82 -19.99
C LYS A 72 -4.02 2.62 -19.15
N LEU A 73 -3.84 3.93 -19.11
CA LEU A 73 -4.83 4.83 -18.55
C LEU A 73 -5.96 5.02 -19.55
N ARG A 74 -7.17 4.69 -19.13
CA ARG A 74 -8.38 4.90 -19.92
C ARG A 74 -8.78 6.38 -19.89
N ARG A 75 -9.53 6.79 -20.91
CA ARG A 75 -10.09 8.14 -20.98
C ARG A 75 -10.99 8.40 -19.77
N THR A 76 -10.84 9.56 -19.16
CA THR A 76 -11.82 10.17 -18.25
C THR A 76 -12.17 11.56 -18.79
N PRO A 77 -13.20 12.26 -18.29
CA PRO A 77 -13.47 13.63 -18.71
C PRO A 77 -12.27 14.59 -18.56
N ARG A 78 -11.33 14.28 -17.64
CA ARG A 78 -10.16 15.11 -17.34
C ARG A 78 -8.85 14.59 -17.93
N ILE A 79 -8.78 13.33 -18.37
CA ILE A 79 -7.52 12.67 -18.73
C ILE A 79 -7.66 11.99 -20.09
N LYS A 80 -6.78 12.34 -21.03
CA LYS A 80 -6.69 11.65 -22.33
C LYS A 80 -6.17 10.21 -22.15
N PRO A 81 -6.66 9.24 -22.93
CA PRO A 81 -6.14 7.88 -22.86
C PRO A 81 -4.67 7.87 -23.25
N ARG A 82 -3.83 7.21 -22.45
CA ARG A 82 -2.38 7.15 -22.65
C ARG A 82 -1.76 5.98 -21.90
N ILE A 83 -0.53 5.64 -22.26
CA ILE A 83 0.28 4.71 -21.47
C ILE A 83 1.05 5.52 -20.43
N ALA A 84 0.90 5.14 -19.16
CA ALA A 84 1.71 5.68 -18.07
C ALA A 84 2.78 4.65 -17.71
N ARG A 85 4.05 5.07 -17.70
CA ARG A 85 5.14 4.26 -17.16
C ARG A 85 5.28 4.61 -15.69
N LEU A 86 5.19 3.62 -14.82
CA LEU A 86 5.30 3.79 -13.38
C LEU A 86 6.60 3.16 -12.89
N GLN A 87 7.25 3.80 -11.94
CA GLN A 87 8.20 3.14 -11.05
C GLN A 87 7.47 2.68 -9.79
N VAL A 88 7.86 1.52 -9.28
CA VAL A 88 7.29 0.91 -8.08
C VAL A 88 8.40 0.74 -7.05
N LYS A 89 8.12 1.19 -5.84
CA LYS A 89 9.01 1.07 -4.67
C LYS A 89 8.20 0.43 -3.54
N TRP A 90 8.85 -0.37 -2.71
CA TRP A 90 8.20 -0.97 -1.55
C TRP A 90 9.18 -1.23 -0.43
N THR A 91 8.67 -1.30 0.80
CA THR A 91 9.43 -1.65 1.99
C THR A 91 8.52 -2.20 3.08
N SER A 92 9.08 -2.92 4.05
CA SER A 92 8.37 -3.33 5.26
C SER A 92 8.61 -2.32 6.38
N VAL A 93 7.53 -1.90 7.04
CA VAL A 93 7.58 -0.91 8.14
C VAL A 93 6.59 -1.28 9.24
N GLU A 94 6.80 -0.74 10.44
CA GLU A 94 5.86 -0.83 11.55
C GLU A 94 5.09 0.48 11.71
N ILE A 95 3.81 0.49 11.35
CA ILE A 95 2.93 1.62 11.60
C ILE A 95 2.72 1.76 13.11
N GLN A 96 3.02 2.95 13.62
CA GLN A 96 2.89 3.26 15.03
C GLN A 96 1.43 3.66 15.35
N PRO A 97 0.88 3.28 16.51
CA PRO A 97 -0.44 3.71 16.95
C PRO A 97 -0.54 5.25 17.02
N PRO A 98 -1.72 5.83 16.75
CA PRO A 98 -1.94 7.26 16.94
C PRO A 98 -1.72 7.66 18.41
N GLN A 99 -0.83 8.60 18.68
CA GLN A 99 -0.49 9.00 20.06
C GLN A 99 -1.49 10.02 20.65
N ASN A 100 -2.34 10.61 19.81
CA ASN A 100 -3.21 11.71 20.17
C ASN A 100 -4.51 11.30 20.87
N LYS A 101 -4.81 10.00 21.03
CA LYS A 101 -5.94 9.54 21.85
C LYS A 101 -5.49 8.49 22.88
N PRO A 102 -5.99 8.57 24.13
CA PRO A 102 -5.65 7.60 25.18
C PRO A 102 -5.89 6.13 24.77
N ASN A 103 -6.98 5.87 24.04
CA ASN A 103 -7.40 4.51 23.68
C ASN A 103 -6.42 3.76 22.76
N TYR A 104 -5.47 4.45 22.12
CA TYR A 104 -4.45 3.82 21.26
C TYR A 104 -3.12 3.60 21.98
N ARG A 105 -2.94 4.09 23.22
CA ARG A 105 -1.65 4.02 23.93
C ARG A 105 -1.20 2.58 24.21
N GLU A 106 -2.16 1.67 24.36
CA GLU A 106 -1.91 0.25 24.64
C GLU A 106 -1.86 -0.61 23.36
N MET A 107 -2.23 -0.04 22.21
CA MET A 107 -2.19 -0.77 20.94
C MET A 107 -0.75 -0.99 20.51
N GLN A 108 -0.51 -2.13 19.85
CA GLN A 108 0.81 -2.49 19.37
C GLN A 108 1.06 -1.94 17.96
N PRO A 109 2.31 -1.61 17.60
CA PRO A 109 2.68 -1.32 16.22
C PRO A 109 2.31 -2.46 15.28
N ILE A 110 1.96 -2.11 14.04
CA ILE A 110 1.51 -3.08 13.03
C ILE A 110 2.53 -3.15 11.91
N LYS A 111 3.12 -4.33 11.71
CA LYS A 111 4.02 -4.57 10.58
C LYS A 111 3.21 -4.67 9.28
N VAL A 112 3.56 -3.84 8.30
CA VAL A 112 2.93 -3.80 6.98
C VAL A 112 3.98 -3.72 5.89
N ASN A 113 3.56 -4.00 4.66
CA ASN A 113 4.33 -3.65 3.47
C ASN A 113 3.71 -2.40 2.85
N ALA A 114 4.52 -1.36 2.69
CA ALA A 114 4.13 -0.15 2.01
C ALA A 114 4.61 -0.19 0.56
N ILE A 115 3.78 0.27 -0.37
CA ILE A 115 4.05 0.31 -1.80
C ILE A 115 3.73 1.71 -2.33
N VAL A 116 4.61 2.28 -3.14
CA VAL A 116 4.29 3.46 -3.96
C VAL A 116 4.49 3.11 -5.43
N ALA A 117 3.46 3.37 -6.23
CA ALA A 117 3.53 3.35 -7.68
C ALA A 117 3.38 4.79 -8.17
N GLU A 118 4.44 5.33 -8.79
CA GLU A 118 4.47 6.72 -9.25
C GLU A 118 4.90 6.81 -10.71
N GLU A 119 4.24 7.69 -11.44
CA GLU A 119 4.48 7.88 -12.85
C GLU A 119 5.79 8.62 -13.12
N ILE A 120 6.61 8.01 -13.98
CA ILE A 120 7.80 8.66 -14.50
C ILE A 120 7.44 9.47 -15.74
N GLN A 121 7.97 10.69 -15.80
CA GLN A 121 7.85 11.58 -16.97
C GLN A 121 6.39 11.79 -17.42
N ALA A 122 5.51 12.14 -16.48
CA ALA A 122 4.12 12.46 -16.81
C ALA A 122 4.06 13.58 -17.88
N PRO A 123 3.13 13.52 -18.84
CA PRO A 123 3.02 14.53 -19.88
C PRO A 123 2.82 15.94 -19.30
N LYS A 124 3.37 16.95 -19.98
CA LYS A 124 3.23 18.35 -19.55
C LYS A 124 1.75 18.73 -19.42
N GLY A 125 1.38 19.30 -18.27
CA GLY A 125 0.00 19.71 -17.96
C GLY A 125 -0.90 18.59 -17.43
N GLU A 126 -0.45 17.33 -17.42
CA GLU A 126 -1.16 16.21 -16.81
C GLU A 126 -0.67 15.97 -15.38
N LYS A 127 -1.59 15.65 -14.46
CA LYS A 127 -1.20 15.24 -13.11
C LYS A 127 -0.63 13.82 -13.17
N ALA A 128 0.60 13.66 -12.68
CA ALA A 128 1.25 12.36 -12.57
C ALA A 128 0.41 11.37 -11.75
N VAL A 129 0.33 10.12 -12.21
CA VAL A 129 -0.23 9.04 -11.38
C VAL A 129 0.68 8.81 -10.18
N LYS A 130 0.12 8.85 -8.97
CA LYS A 130 0.82 8.47 -7.75
C LYS A 130 -0.14 7.79 -6.78
N TRP A 131 0.16 6.55 -6.45
CA TRP A 131 -0.65 5.74 -5.53
C TRP A 131 0.24 5.15 -4.44
N TYR A 132 -0.15 5.39 -3.18
CA TYR A 132 0.41 4.72 -2.02
C TYR A 132 -0.56 3.64 -1.58
N TYR A 133 -0.02 2.49 -1.21
CA TYR A 133 -0.71 1.35 -0.62
C TYR A 133 0.08 0.84 0.58
#